data_AF-A0A7L9BW26-F1
#
_entry.id   AF-A0A7L9BW26-F1
#
_cell.length_a   1.000
_cell.length_b   1.000
_cell.length_c   1.000
_cell.angle_alpha   90.00
_cell.angle_beta   90.00
_cell.angle_gamma   90.00
#
_symmetry.space_group_name_H-M   'P 1'
#
loop_
_entity.id
_entity.type
_entity.pdbx_description
1 polymer ?
#
loop_
_entity_poly.entity_id
_entity_poly.type
_entity_poly.pdbx_seq_one_letter_code
_entity_poly.pdbx_strand_id
1 'polypeptide(L)'
;MNSNAFKERVSLRGIVPLRRHRGRFAVLLEPIAACRRRGILPLLGRPRVGHGSGLGVFRYVVESCMSWFSNFRRLKLCYERTGEHFQVFHELAAALILAKKLGWT
;
A
#
# COMPACT_ATOMS: atom_id res chain seq x y z
N MET A 1 18.38 9.01 -1.81
CA MET A 1 17.62 8.87 -0.54
C MET A 1 17.70 7.42 -0.09
N ASN A 2 18.38 7.17 1.02
CA ASN A 2 18.71 5.82 1.51
C ASN A 2 17.43 5.11 2.02
N SER A 3 17.18 3.88 1.58
CA SER A 3 15.98 3.07 1.89
C SER A 3 15.78 2.83 3.40
N ASN A 4 16.84 3.01 4.20
CA ASN A 4 16.81 2.92 5.65
C ASN A 4 16.10 4.11 6.34
N ALA A 5 16.06 5.28 5.72
CA ALA A 5 15.46 6.48 6.31
C ALA A 5 13.92 6.40 6.41
N PHE A 6 13.27 5.58 5.57
CA PHE A 6 11.82 5.36 5.65
C PHE A 6 11.45 4.45 6.83
N LYS A 7 12.26 3.40 7.08
CA LYS A 7 12.05 2.45 8.18
C LYS A 7 12.24 3.11 9.55
N GLU A 8 13.26 3.95 9.71
CA GLU A 8 13.49 4.71 10.95
C GLU A 8 12.34 5.69 11.27
N ARG A 9 11.79 6.35 10.23
CA ARG A 9 10.72 7.34 10.41
C ARG A 9 9.39 6.73 10.88
N VAL A 10 9.13 5.47 10.53
CA VAL A 10 7.93 4.72 10.95
C VAL A 10 8.09 4.15 12.37
N SER A 11 9.32 3.82 12.79
CA SER A 11 9.59 3.31 14.14
C SER A 11 9.53 4.39 15.22
N LEU A 12 9.89 5.63 14.89
CA LEU A 12 10.07 6.73 15.86
C LEU A 12 8.80 7.53 16.16
N ARG A 13 7.69 7.28 15.47
CA ARG A 13 6.40 7.93 15.78
C ARG A 13 5.48 6.98 16.50
N GLY A 14 5.52 7.03 17.83
CA GLY A 14 4.46 6.53 18.71
C GLY A 14 3.15 7.29 18.49
N ILE A 15 2.43 7.00 17.41
CA ILE A 15 1.11 7.58 17.16
C ILE A 15 0.10 6.82 18.03
N VAL A 16 -0.22 7.41 19.18
CA VAL A 16 -1.41 7.09 19.95
C VAL A 16 -2.55 7.97 19.44
N PRO A 17 -3.74 7.42 19.12
CA PRO A 17 -4.96 8.19 19.19
C PRO A 17 -5.74 7.77 20.44
N LEU A 18 -5.71 8.64 21.46
CA LEU A 18 -6.49 8.53 22.70
C LEU A 18 -7.95 9.01 22.55
N ARG A 19 -8.51 9.12 21.34
CA ARG A 19 -9.83 9.73 21.14
C ARG A 19 -10.77 8.94 20.24
N ARG A 20 -11.85 8.45 20.86
CA ARG A 20 -12.98 7.74 20.26
C ARG A 20 -13.80 8.70 19.40
N HIS A 21 -13.66 8.64 18.08
CA HIS A 21 -14.61 9.30 17.18
C HIS A 21 -15.89 8.46 17.08
N ARG A 22 -17.02 9.07 17.48
CA ARG A 22 -18.36 8.56 17.18
C ARG A 22 -18.57 8.62 15.67
N GLY A 23 -19.17 7.56 15.11
CA GLY A 23 -19.76 7.60 13.77
C GLY A 23 -19.13 6.60 12.81
N ARG A 24 -19.77 5.43 12.72
CA ARG A 24 -19.89 4.54 11.54
C ARG A 24 -18.71 4.56 10.57
N PHE A 25 -17.74 3.67 10.80
CA PHE A 25 -17.17 2.70 9.84
C PHE A 25 -16.18 1.84 10.64
N ALA A 26 -16.69 1.09 11.61
CA ALA A 26 -15.90 0.13 12.39
C ALA A 26 -15.81 -1.19 11.62
N VAL A 27 -15.09 -1.18 10.52
CA VAL A 27 -14.43 -2.40 10.05
C VAL A 27 -12.95 -2.14 10.25
N LEU A 28 -12.23 -3.07 10.89
CA LEU A 28 -10.77 -3.09 11.13
C LEU A 28 -10.31 -2.62 12.52
N LEU A 29 -10.54 -3.47 13.51
CA LEU A 29 -9.51 -4.23 14.26
C LEU A 29 -10.16 -4.61 15.60
N GLU A 30 -10.91 -5.71 15.61
CA GLU A 30 -11.07 -6.41 16.88
C GLU A 30 -9.64 -6.77 17.34
N PRO A 31 -9.22 -6.37 18.56
CA PRO A 31 -7.91 -6.77 19.05
C PRO A 31 -7.85 -8.30 19.02
N ILE A 32 -6.67 -8.87 18.74
CA ILE A 32 -6.46 -10.33 18.69
C ILE A 32 -7.11 -11.05 19.88
N ALA A 33 -7.09 -10.43 21.07
CA ALA A 33 -7.77 -10.91 22.26
C ALA A 33 -9.31 -11.05 22.12
N ALA A 34 -9.97 -10.10 21.45
CA ALA A 34 -11.41 -10.17 21.19
C ALA A 34 -11.78 -11.23 20.14
N CYS A 35 -10.97 -11.41 19.09
CA CYS A 35 -11.15 -12.53 18.15
C CYS A 35 -11.02 -13.88 18.86
N ARG A 36 -9.98 -14.06 19.70
CA ARG A 36 -9.78 -15.29 20.47
C ARG A 36 -10.93 -15.59 21.42
N ARG A 37 -11.46 -14.57 22.11
CA ARG A 37 -12.65 -14.71 22.98
C ARG A 37 -13.90 -15.14 22.21
N ARG A 38 -13.99 -14.80 20.92
CA ARG A 38 -15.10 -15.18 20.03
C ARG A 38 -14.82 -16.48 19.24
N GLY A 39 -13.69 -17.16 19.47
CA GLY A 39 -13.30 -18.34 18.71
C GLY A 39 -12.89 -18.06 17.24
N ILE A 40 -12.68 -16.79 16.87
CA ILE A 40 -12.28 -16.40 15.51
C ILE A 40 -10.76 -16.44 15.42
N LEU A 41 -10.21 -17.20 14.46
CA LEU A 41 -8.78 -17.25 14.20
C LEU A 41 -8.29 -15.90 13.63
N PRO A 42 -7.42 -15.14 14.33
CA PRO A 42 -6.91 -13.90 13.81
C PRO A 42 -5.78 -14.18 12.81
N LEU A 43 -6.05 -13.94 11.53
CA LEU A 43 -5.08 -14.09 10.43
C LEU A 43 -4.13 -12.90 10.30
N LEU A 44 -4.48 -11.76 10.91
CA LEU A 44 -3.63 -10.58 10.93
C LEU A 44 -2.49 -10.77 11.94
N GLY A 45 -1.26 -10.46 11.50
CA GLY A 45 -0.09 -10.46 12.36
C GLY A 45 -0.25 -9.50 13.55
N ARG A 46 0.39 -9.82 14.67
CA ARG A 46 0.36 -8.96 15.87
C ARG A 46 0.89 -7.57 15.53
N PRO A 47 0.29 -6.49 16.06
CA PRO A 47 0.91 -5.17 15.98
C PRO A 47 2.33 -5.24 16.57
N ARG A 48 3.29 -4.56 15.92
CA ARG A 48 4.70 -4.47 16.37
C ARG A 48 5.51 -5.76 16.34
N VAL A 49 5.03 -6.84 15.71
CA VAL A 49 5.92 -7.94 15.30
C VAL A 49 6.41 -7.71 13.86
N GLY A 50 7.65 -8.07 13.58
CA GLY A 50 8.18 -8.05 12.22
C GLY A 50 7.23 -8.81 11.29
N HIS A 51 6.90 -8.23 10.14
CA HIS A 51 6.06 -8.92 9.16
C HIS A 51 6.80 -10.19 8.72
N GLY A 52 6.28 -11.36 9.14
CA GLY A 52 6.92 -12.65 8.89
C GLY A 52 6.90 -13.09 7.41
N SER A 53 6.28 -12.31 6.54
CA SER A 53 6.13 -12.66 5.12
C SER A 53 7.33 -12.29 4.25
N GLY A 54 8.32 -11.53 4.76
CA GLY A 54 9.43 -11.03 3.95
C GLY A 54 9.01 -10.09 2.81
N LEU A 55 7.70 -9.79 2.69
CA LEU A 55 7.13 -9.03 1.58
C LEU A 55 7.76 -7.66 1.44
N GLY A 56 8.27 -7.04 2.51
CA GLY A 56 8.87 -5.70 2.46
C GLY A 56 10.00 -5.55 1.43
N VAL A 57 10.70 -6.63 1.06
CA VAL A 57 11.73 -6.63 0.01
C VAL A 57 11.10 -6.45 -1.38
N PHE A 58 10.07 -7.25 -1.69
CA PHE A 58 9.38 -7.20 -2.99
C PHE A 58 8.35 -6.07 -3.08
N ARG A 59 7.76 -5.68 -1.94
CA ARG A 59 6.71 -4.67 -1.85
C ARG A 59 7.23 -3.30 -2.26
N TYR A 60 8.48 -2.97 -1.92
CA TYR A 60 9.07 -1.71 -2.37
C TYR A 60 9.13 -1.60 -3.90
N VAL A 61 9.38 -2.69 -4.63
CA VAL A 61 9.40 -2.68 -6.10
C VAL A 61 8.01 -2.39 -6.65
N VAL A 62 7.00 -3.11 -6.18
CA VAL A 62 5.60 -2.93 -6.61
C VAL A 62 5.08 -1.54 -6.24
N GLU A 63 5.31 -1.09 -5.01
CA GLU A 63 4.91 0.24 -4.53
C GLU A 63 5.62 1.36 -5.31
N SER A 64 6.88 1.16 -5.70
CA SER A 64 7.63 2.11 -6.53
C SER A 64 7.06 2.21 -7.95
N CYS A 65 6.73 1.08 -8.58
CA CYS A 65 6.06 1.06 -9.88
C CYS A 65 4.70 1.78 -9.81
N MET A 66 3.89 1.49 -8.79
CA MET A 66 2.60 2.15 -8.57
C MET A 66 2.74 3.66 -8.33
N SER A 67 3.81 4.09 -7.66
CA SER A 67 4.14 5.51 -7.49
C SER A 67 4.39 6.20 -8.84
N TRP A 68 5.10 5.56 -9.77
CA TRP A 68 5.30 6.12 -11.12
C TRP A 68 4.00 6.23 -11.89
N PHE A 69 3.16 5.18 -11.87
CA PHE A 69 1.86 5.17 -12.54
C PHE A 69 0.87 6.21 -11.98
N SER A 70 0.97 6.51 -10.67
CA SER A 70 0.09 7.48 -10.02
C SER A 70 0.23 8.92 -10.55
N ASN A 71 1.31 9.23 -11.30
CA ASN A 71 1.49 10.53 -11.95
C ASN A 71 0.58 10.69 -13.19
N PHE A 72 0.10 9.59 -13.77
CA PHE A 72 -0.84 9.65 -14.88
C PHE A 72 -2.27 9.79 -14.33
N ARG A 73 -2.92 10.91 -14.64
CA ARG A 73 -4.27 11.23 -14.13
C ARG A 73 -5.28 10.09 -14.34
N ARG A 74 -5.24 9.41 -15.50
CA ARG A 74 -6.15 8.30 -15.83
C ARG A 74 -5.87 6.99 -15.09
N LEU A 75 -4.66 6.81 -14.58
CA LEU A 75 -4.27 5.63 -13.78
C LEU A 75 -4.39 5.87 -12.28
N LYS A 76 -4.34 7.15 -11.84
CA LYS A 76 -4.48 7.53 -10.43
C LYS A 76 -5.86 7.19 -9.85
N LEU A 77 -6.90 7.28 -10.67
CA LEU A 77 -8.27 6.89 -10.35
C LEU A 77 -8.73 6.00 -11.49
N CYS A 78 -9.43 4.89 -11.21
CA CYS A 78 -9.99 4.05 -12.28
C CYS A 78 -11.13 4.79 -12.98
N TYR A 79 -10.78 5.57 -14.01
CA TYR A 79 -11.76 6.25 -14.88
C TYR A 79 -12.35 5.30 -15.92
N GLU A 80 -11.62 4.24 -16.26
CA GLU A 80 -12.04 3.29 -17.28
C GLU A 80 -13.12 2.35 -16.77
N ARG A 81 -14.10 2.07 -17.63
CA ARG A 81 -15.25 1.21 -17.30
C ARG A 81 -14.90 -0.27 -17.32
N THR A 82 -13.92 -0.67 -18.13
CA THR A 82 -13.51 -2.07 -18.32
C THR A 82 -12.05 -2.26 -17.88
N GLY A 83 -11.76 -3.47 -17.36
CA GLY A 83 -10.40 -3.85 -16.97
C GLY A 83 -9.42 -3.86 -18.15
N GLU A 84 -9.91 -4.18 -19.35
CA GLU A 84 -9.10 -4.21 -20.58
C GLU A 84 -8.56 -2.82 -20.94
N HIS A 85 -9.40 -1.78 -20.90
CA HIS A 85 -8.93 -0.41 -21.16
C HIS A 85 -7.93 0.04 -20.10
N PHE A 86 -8.19 -0.28 -18.83
CA PHE A 86 -7.27 0.02 -17.75
C PHE A 86 -5.90 -0.64 -17.93
N GLN A 87 -5.89 -1.89 -18.42
CA GLN A 87 -4.68 -2.64 -18.74
C GLN A 87 -3.90 -1.99 -19.89
N VAL A 88 -4.57 -1.62 -20.99
CA VAL A 88 -3.93 -0.93 -22.11
C VAL A 88 -3.30 0.41 -21.68
N PHE A 89 -3.97 1.18 -20.82
CA PHE A 89 -3.38 2.40 -20.27
C PHE A 89 -2.17 2.14 -19.37
N HIS A 90 -2.14 1.02 -18.64
CA HIS A 90 -0.97 0.61 -17.85
C HIS A 90 0.22 0.29 -18.77
N GLU A 91 -0.01 -0.45 -19.84
CA GLU A 91 1.02 -0.80 -20.83
C GLU A 91 1.56 0.44 -21.53
N LEU A 92 0.68 1.35 -21.95
CA LEU A 92 1.07 2.63 -22.55
C LEU A 92 1.91 3.48 -21.57
N ALA A 93 1.51 3.57 -20.31
CA ALA A 93 2.27 4.31 -19.30
C ALA A 93 3.66 3.69 -19.06
N ALA A 94 3.76 2.35 -19.05
CA ALA A 94 5.03 1.65 -18.92
C ALA A 94 5.97 1.96 -20.10
N ALA A 95 5.45 1.93 -21.34
CA ALA A 95 6.20 2.30 -22.54
C ALA A 95 6.70 3.75 -22.50
N LEU A 96 5.87 4.70 -22.05
CA LEU A 96 6.26 6.11 -21.91
C LEU A 96 7.36 6.31 -20.84
N ILE A 97 7.25 5.63 -19.70
CA ILE A 97 8.29 5.66 -18.66
C ILE A 97 9.61 5.12 -19.23
N LEU A 98 9.57 4.02 -19.96
CA LEU A 98 10.74 3.41 -20.58
C LEU A 98 11.38 4.34 -21.63
N ALA A 99 10.57 4.89 -22.54
CA ALA A 99 11.05 5.82 -23.57
C ALA A 99 11.75 7.04 -22.95
N LYS A 100 11.17 7.60 -21.87
CA LYS A 100 11.79 8.71 -21.12
C LYS A 100 13.09 8.32 -20.43
N LYS A 101 13.21 7.07 -19.95
CA LYS A 101 14.44 6.55 -19.33
C LYS A 101 15.55 6.30 -20.35
N LEU A 102 15.19 5.90 -21.57
CA LEU A 102 16.11 5.67 -22.67
C LEU A 102 16.50 6.95 -23.42
N GLY A 103 15.85 8.09 -23.12
CA GLY A 103 16.13 9.38 -23.76
C GLY A 103 15.59 9.48 -25.19
N TRP A 104 14.53 8.74 -25.51
CA TRP A 104 13.87 8.82 -26.82
C TRP A 104 12.95 10.04 -26.96
N THR A 105 12.69 10.74 -25.86
CA THR A 105 11.89 11.98 -25.77
C THR A 105 12.68 13.03 -25.02
#